data_AF-A0A913Z3V2-F1
#
_entry.id   AF-A0A913Z3V2-F1
#
_cell.length_a   1.000
_cell.length_b   1.000
_cell.length_c   1.000
_cell.angle_alpha   90.00
_cell.angle_beta   90.00
_cell.angle_gamma   90.00
#
_symmetry.space_group_name_H-M   'P 1'
#
loop_
_entity.id
_entity.type
_entity.pdbx_description
1 polymer ?
#
loop_
_entity_poly.entity_id
_entity_poly.type
_entity_poly.pdbx_seq_one_letter_code
_entity_poly.pdbx_strand_id
1 'polypeptide(L)'
;MGKTPKKEKENAEVPSEPADENEHELTYEDLVQRLAPIANPLASKKLTKKIYKTVKKASKVKTLRRGVKEVQKFIRKGETGFVVFAGDVTPIEVMCHLPAVCEDRNIPYAYVPAKKDLGAAMGAKRATCCILVKTHEDFSDLFDDCLQLIKQLPPPI
;
A
#
# COMPACT_ATOMS: atom_id res chain seq x y z
N MET A 1 -40.38 23.58 -1.94
CA MET A 1 -39.57 24.70 -2.48
C MET A 1 -38.97 25.45 -1.30
N GLY A 2 -37.75 26.00 -1.29
CA GLY A 2 -36.66 25.98 -2.27
C GLY A 2 -35.59 27.03 -1.92
N LYS A 3 -34.37 26.88 -2.48
CA LYS A 3 -33.25 27.86 -2.50
C LYS A 3 -32.47 28.13 -1.20
N THR A 4 -31.21 27.72 -1.24
CA THR A 4 -30.04 28.35 -0.61
C THR A 4 -29.93 29.86 -0.91
N PRO A 5 -29.12 30.59 -0.13
CA PRO A 5 -28.05 31.36 -0.75
C PRO A 5 -26.65 31.17 -0.11
N LYS A 6 -25.61 31.24 -0.95
CA LYS A 6 -24.19 31.35 -0.58
C LYS A 6 -23.91 32.65 0.20
N LYS A 7 -22.82 32.65 0.98
CA LYS A 7 -21.75 33.66 0.80
C LYS A 7 -20.39 33.15 1.28
N GLU A 8 -19.35 33.31 0.45
CA GLU A 8 -17.95 33.09 0.85
C GLU A 8 -17.50 34.11 1.92
N LYS A 9 -16.55 33.71 2.79
CA LYS A 9 -15.43 34.57 3.19
C LYS A 9 -14.22 33.77 3.67
N GLU A 10 -13.10 34.47 3.74
CA GLU A 10 -11.74 33.97 3.54
C GLU A 10 -10.89 34.08 4.80
N ASN A 11 -9.84 33.25 4.85
CA ASN A 11 -8.60 33.37 5.63
C ASN A 11 -8.61 33.18 7.17
N ALA A 12 -7.74 32.28 7.63
CA ALA A 12 -7.13 32.29 8.96
C ALA A 12 -5.89 31.36 8.97
N GLU A 13 -4.72 31.91 9.28
CA GLU A 13 -3.44 31.19 9.45
C GLU A 13 -3.25 30.73 10.90
N VAL A 14 -2.94 29.44 11.11
CA VAL A 14 -2.28 28.80 12.29
C VAL A 14 -2.83 29.07 13.71
N PRO A 15 -2.30 28.44 14.78
CA PRO A 15 -1.90 27.03 14.98
C PRO A 15 -2.61 26.39 16.21
N SER A 16 -2.57 25.06 16.39
CA SER A 16 -2.46 24.40 17.73
C SER A 16 -2.50 22.86 17.67
N GLU A 17 -1.48 22.22 18.23
CA GLU A 17 -1.58 21.00 19.05
C GLU A 17 -1.64 21.46 20.54
N PRO A 18 -2.18 20.70 21.52
CA PRO A 18 -1.52 19.47 22.02
C PRO A 18 -2.40 18.34 22.63
N ALA A 19 -1.72 17.21 22.94
CA ALA A 19 -2.05 16.13 23.90
C ALA A 19 -3.27 15.21 23.61
N ASP A 20 -3.25 13.88 23.85
CA ASP A 20 -2.19 12.88 24.18
C ASP A 20 -2.78 11.45 23.87
N GLU A 21 -2.17 10.27 24.06
CA GLU A 21 -0.96 9.81 24.77
C GLU A 21 -0.07 8.87 23.91
N ASN A 22 1.20 8.69 24.31
CA ASN A 22 2.07 7.50 24.10
C ASN A 22 1.75 6.51 22.94
N GLU A 23 1.92 6.94 21.68
CA GLU A 23 2.50 6.05 20.65
C GLU A 23 3.91 6.56 20.33
N HIS A 24 4.95 5.78 20.67
CA HIS A 24 6.28 5.99 20.09
C HIS A 24 6.17 5.86 18.57
N GLU A 25 6.39 6.94 17.81
CA GLU A 25 6.62 6.84 16.37
C GLU A 25 7.88 6.00 16.15
N LEU A 26 7.66 4.72 15.80
CA LEU A 26 8.72 3.79 15.45
C LEU A 26 9.44 4.34 14.23
N THR A 27 10.76 4.51 14.32
CA THR A 27 11.53 4.95 13.17
C THR A 27 11.41 3.90 12.05
N TYR A 28 11.65 4.30 10.81
CA TYR A 28 11.68 3.33 9.70
C TYR A 28 12.69 2.20 9.95
N GLU A 29 13.77 2.46 10.69
CA GLU A 29 14.75 1.44 11.07
C GLU A 29 14.20 0.46 12.11
N ASP A 30 13.46 0.94 13.13
CA ASP A 30 12.74 0.07 14.08
C ASP A 30 11.68 -0.79 13.38
N LEU A 31 10.97 -0.23 12.40
CA LEU A 31 10.00 -0.97 11.60
C LEU A 31 10.67 -2.06 10.77
N VAL A 32 11.85 -1.79 10.18
CA VAL A 32 12.62 -2.77 9.41
C VAL A 32 13.15 -3.92 10.29
N GLN A 33 13.55 -3.65 11.53
CA GLN A 33 13.97 -4.69 12.48
C GLN A 33 12.83 -5.63 12.92
N ARG A 34 11.56 -5.19 12.78
CA ARG A 34 10.36 -5.94 13.20
C ARG A 34 9.66 -6.68 12.06
N LEU A 35 10.24 -6.70 10.86
CA LEU A 35 9.64 -7.38 9.71
C LEU A 35 9.78 -8.89 9.83
N ALA A 36 8.79 -9.61 9.30
CA ALA A 36 8.87 -11.04 9.11
C ALA A 36 10.06 -11.39 8.16
N PRO A 37 10.78 -12.51 8.38
CA PRO A 37 11.90 -12.92 7.52
C PRO A 37 11.57 -13.06 6.03
N ILE A 38 10.29 -13.28 5.69
CA ILE A 38 9.80 -13.34 4.30
C ILE A 38 9.69 -11.98 3.61
N ALA A 39 10.00 -10.86 4.27
CA ALA A 39 9.79 -9.50 3.74
C ALA A 39 10.84 -9.09 2.67
N ASN A 40 11.10 -9.97 1.71
CA ASN A 40 12.09 -9.81 0.65
C ASN A 40 11.41 -9.95 -0.74
N PRO A 41 11.53 -8.99 -1.66
CA PRO A 41 12.30 -7.75 -1.55
C PRO A 41 11.55 -6.61 -0.85
N LEU A 42 12.26 -5.93 0.06
CA LEU A 42 11.77 -4.74 0.76
C LEU A 42 11.89 -3.48 -0.11
N ALA A 43 10.81 -2.71 -0.23
CA ALA A 43 10.79 -1.43 -0.91
C ALA A 43 11.54 -0.35 -0.11
N SER A 44 12.53 0.29 -0.75
CA SER A 44 13.27 1.42 -0.19
C SER A 44 12.35 2.56 0.28
N LYS A 45 12.82 3.40 1.23
CA LYS A 45 12.10 4.61 1.71
C LYS A 45 11.51 5.47 0.57
N LYS A 46 12.18 5.54 -0.59
CA LYS A 46 11.72 6.28 -1.78
C LYS A 46 10.62 5.53 -2.55
N LEU A 47 10.80 4.22 -2.79
CA LEU A 47 9.82 3.39 -3.50
C LEU A 47 8.52 3.24 -2.69
N THR A 48 8.61 2.99 -1.38
CA THR A 48 7.45 2.92 -0.48
C THR A 48 6.58 4.19 -0.54
N LYS A 49 7.20 5.38 -0.57
CA LYS A 49 6.49 6.67 -0.75
C LYS A 49 5.83 6.80 -2.13
N LYS A 50 6.42 6.26 -3.21
CA LYS A 50 5.75 6.19 -4.54
C LYS A 50 4.56 5.22 -4.49
N ILE A 51 4.75 4.00 -3.98
CA ILE A 51 3.71 2.97 -3.84
C ILE A 51 2.50 3.51 -3.08
N TYR A 52 2.69 4.17 -1.92
CA TYR A 52 1.57 4.75 -1.16
C TYR A 52 0.81 5.85 -1.92
N LYS A 53 1.50 6.66 -2.76
CA LYS A 53 0.83 7.63 -3.64
C LYS A 53 -0.01 6.93 -4.72
N THR A 54 0.54 5.88 -5.35
CA THR A 54 -0.16 5.08 -6.37
C THR A 54 -1.38 4.37 -5.77
N VAL A 55 -1.24 3.73 -4.61
CA VAL A 55 -2.35 3.14 -3.83
C VAL A 55 -3.40 4.20 -3.47
N LYS A 56 -3.01 5.40 -3.03
CA LYS A 56 -3.95 6.48 -2.70
C LYS A 56 -4.73 6.98 -3.93
N LYS A 57 -4.13 7.01 -5.11
CA LYS A 57 -4.85 7.28 -6.37
C LYS A 57 -5.79 6.12 -6.72
N ALA A 58 -5.27 4.89 -6.81
CA ALA A 58 -6.02 3.70 -7.18
C ALA A 58 -7.23 3.39 -6.26
N SER A 59 -7.15 3.77 -4.97
CA SER A 59 -8.27 3.65 -4.04
C SER A 59 -9.45 4.55 -4.41
N LYS A 60 -9.19 5.79 -4.91
CA LYS A 60 -10.24 6.70 -5.38
C LYS A 60 -11.01 6.12 -6.57
N VAL A 61 -10.29 5.45 -7.48
CA VAL A 61 -10.83 4.79 -8.67
C VAL A 61 -11.44 3.41 -8.35
N LYS A 62 -11.26 2.90 -7.12
CA LYS A 62 -11.73 1.58 -6.66
C LYS A 62 -11.17 0.39 -7.47
N THR A 63 -10.00 0.54 -8.08
CA THR A 63 -9.33 -0.50 -8.89
C THR A 63 -8.48 -1.49 -8.07
N LEU A 64 -8.34 -1.25 -6.75
CA LEU A 64 -7.55 -2.07 -5.83
C LEU A 64 -8.28 -3.32 -5.34
N ARG A 65 -7.57 -4.44 -5.21
CA ARG A 65 -8.04 -5.65 -4.50
C ARG A 65 -7.38 -5.76 -3.15
N ARG A 66 -8.15 -6.11 -2.11
CA ARG A 66 -7.74 -5.97 -0.70
C ARG A 66 -7.71 -7.30 0.03
N GLY A 67 -6.56 -7.61 0.62
CA GLY A 67 -6.38 -8.77 1.46
C GLY A 67 -6.35 -10.09 0.69
N VAL A 68 -5.89 -11.12 1.40
CA VAL A 68 -5.45 -12.42 0.84
C VAL A 68 -6.52 -13.05 -0.04
N LYS A 69 -7.78 -13.10 0.43
CA LYS A 69 -8.89 -13.75 -0.29
C LYS A 69 -9.24 -13.07 -1.61
N GLU A 70 -9.20 -11.73 -1.67
CA GLU A 70 -9.45 -11.02 -2.94
C GLU A 70 -8.25 -11.15 -3.87
N VAL A 71 -7.05 -10.84 -3.37
CA VAL A 71 -5.81 -10.90 -4.15
C VAL A 71 -5.64 -12.28 -4.80
N GLN A 72 -5.74 -13.37 -4.03
CA GLN A 72 -5.65 -14.73 -4.56
C GLN A 72 -6.75 -15.05 -5.60
N LYS A 73 -7.99 -14.60 -5.38
CA LYS A 73 -9.10 -14.80 -6.31
C LYS A 73 -8.88 -14.08 -7.64
N PHE A 74 -8.37 -12.85 -7.63
CA PHE A 74 -8.13 -12.06 -8.83
C PHE A 74 -6.85 -12.48 -9.57
N ILE A 75 -5.78 -12.83 -8.85
CA ILE A 75 -4.59 -13.46 -9.44
C ILE A 75 -4.99 -14.76 -10.16
N ARG A 76 -5.80 -15.64 -9.54
CA ARG A 76 -6.32 -16.87 -10.17
C ARG A 76 -7.12 -16.61 -11.45
N LYS A 77 -7.90 -15.52 -11.49
CA LYS A 77 -8.64 -15.06 -12.69
C LYS A 77 -7.75 -14.47 -13.80
N GLY A 78 -6.44 -14.31 -13.57
CA GLY A 78 -5.53 -13.68 -14.53
C GLY A 78 -5.55 -12.16 -14.51
N GLU A 79 -6.02 -11.52 -13.44
CA GLU A 79 -5.88 -10.06 -13.30
C GLU A 79 -4.41 -9.73 -12.97
N THR A 80 -3.77 -8.98 -13.86
CA THR A 80 -2.36 -8.58 -13.77
C THR A 80 -2.20 -7.20 -13.10
N GLY A 81 -1.00 -6.93 -12.60
CA GLY A 81 -0.70 -5.74 -11.83
C GLY A 81 0.65 -5.84 -11.13
N PHE A 82 0.79 -5.15 -10.01
CA PHE A 82 1.82 -5.47 -9.01
C PHE A 82 1.17 -5.68 -7.63
N VAL A 83 1.79 -6.52 -6.80
CA VAL A 83 1.32 -6.82 -5.44
C VAL A 83 2.17 -6.10 -4.40
N VAL A 84 1.53 -5.55 -3.39
CA VAL A 84 2.19 -4.93 -2.24
C VAL A 84 1.87 -5.76 -1.01
N PHE A 85 2.90 -6.23 -0.33
CA PHE A 85 2.82 -6.99 0.93
C PHE A 85 3.28 -6.11 2.09
N ALA A 86 2.68 -6.26 3.27
CA ALA A 86 3.21 -5.66 4.50
C ALA A 86 4.17 -6.65 5.19
N GLY A 87 5.30 -6.16 5.69
CA GLY A 87 6.30 -7.00 6.37
C GLY A 87 6.02 -7.23 7.86
N ASP A 88 5.25 -6.37 8.52
CA ASP A 88 4.82 -6.52 9.93
C ASP A 88 3.60 -7.46 10.11
N VAL A 89 3.40 -8.42 9.20
CA VAL A 89 2.24 -9.33 9.23
C VAL A 89 2.46 -10.47 10.22
N THR A 90 1.52 -10.59 11.16
CA THR A 90 1.47 -11.67 12.16
C THR A 90 0.02 -12.18 12.22
N PRO A 91 -0.23 -13.50 12.10
CA PRO A 91 0.72 -14.58 11.82
C PRO A 91 1.19 -14.61 10.35
N ILE A 92 2.39 -15.14 10.13
CA ILE A 92 3.07 -15.20 8.83
C ILE A 92 2.40 -16.16 7.82
N GLU A 93 1.76 -17.23 8.33
CA GLU A 93 1.06 -18.27 7.57
C GLU A 93 -0.06 -17.72 6.65
N VAL A 94 -0.64 -16.59 7.03
CA VAL A 94 -1.70 -15.91 6.27
C VAL A 94 -1.19 -15.41 4.90
N MET A 95 0.12 -15.20 4.76
CA MET A 95 0.72 -14.59 3.56
C MET A 95 1.77 -15.47 2.87
N CYS A 96 2.34 -16.48 3.53
CA CYS A 96 3.45 -17.30 3.00
C CYS A 96 3.21 -17.89 1.59
N HIS A 97 1.96 -18.20 1.25
CA HIS A 97 1.59 -18.77 -0.05
C HIS A 97 1.40 -17.74 -1.17
N LEU A 98 1.32 -16.44 -0.86
CA LEU A 98 1.05 -15.41 -1.87
C LEU A 98 2.27 -15.07 -2.74
N PRO A 99 3.51 -14.93 -2.22
CA PRO A 99 4.70 -14.69 -3.05
C PRO A 99 4.91 -15.79 -4.11
N ALA A 100 4.87 -17.06 -3.72
CA ALA A 100 4.97 -18.19 -4.66
C ALA A 100 3.91 -18.13 -5.78
N VAL A 101 2.66 -17.82 -5.44
CA VAL A 101 1.57 -17.66 -6.42
C VAL A 101 1.76 -16.41 -7.32
N CYS A 102 2.53 -15.41 -6.88
CA CYS A 102 2.94 -14.28 -7.71
C CYS A 102 4.08 -14.66 -8.66
N GLU A 103 5.08 -15.41 -8.18
CA GLU A 103 6.19 -15.95 -8.98
C GLU A 103 5.69 -16.87 -10.10
N ASP A 104 4.82 -17.85 -9.78
CA ASP A 104 4.15 -18.75 -10.74
C ASP A 104 3.48 -17.99 -11.90
N ARG A 105 2.99 -16.77 -11.63
CA ARG A 105 2.29 -15.92 -12.61
C ARG A 105 3.09 -14.74 -13.11
N ASN A 106 4.39 -14.67 -12.79
CA ASN A 106 5.29 -13.57 -13.15
C ASN A 106 4.74 -12.18 -12.75
N ILE A 107 4.04 -12.10 -11.62
CA ILE A 107 3.48 -10.86 -11.08
C ILE A 107 4.51 -10.20 -10.16
N PRO A 108 5.02 -8.99 -10.49
CA PRO A 108 5.98 -8.30 -9.64
C PRO A 108 5.35 -7.93 -8.30
N TYR A 109 6.11 -8.08 -7.21
CA TYR A 109 5.67 -7.72 -5.87
C TYR A 109 6.78 -7.06 -5.05
N ALA A 110 6.38 -6.30 -4.03
CA ALA A 110 7.31 -5.69 -3.07
C ALA A 110 6.71 -5.62 -1.68
N TYR A 111 7.59 -5.65 -0.67
CA TYR A 111 7.23 -5.47 0.72
C TYR A 111 7.31 -4.00 1.15
N VAL A 112 6.36 -3.56 1.97
CA VAL A 112 6.38 -2.29 2.70
C VAL A 112 6.45 -2.56 4.20
N PRO A 113 7.03 -1.67 5.02
CA PRO A 113 7.30 -1.97 6.42
C PRO A 113 6.02 -2.20 7.26
N ALA A 114 4.99 -1.36 7.08
CA ALA A 114 3.82 -1.35 7.97
C ALA A 114 2.47 -1.55 7.25
N LYS A 115 1.66 -2.48 7.76
CA LYS A 115 0.24 -2.71 7.38
C LYS A 115 -0.69 -1.58 7.81
N LYS A 116 -0.33 -0.84 8.87
CA LYS A 116 -1.02 0.39 9.31
C LYS A 116 -0.98 1.42 8.17
N ASP A 117 0.22 1.81 7.73
CA ASP A 117 0.46 2.78 6.65
C ASP A 117 -0.19 2.34 5.33
N LEU A 118 -0.07 1.06 4.98
CA LEU A 118 -0.67 0.52 3.76
C LEU A 118 -2.20 0.65 3.79
N GLY A 119 -2.85 0.39 4.93
CA GLY A 119 -4.28 0.62 5.13
C GLY A 119 -4.65 2.12 5.11
N ALA A 120 -3.84 2.98 5.73
CA ALA A 120 -4.04 4.42 5.72
C ALA A 120 -3.92 5.02 4.30
N ALA A 121 -2.97 4.55 3.49
CA ALA A 121 -2.82 4.94 2.09
C ALA A 121 -4.05 4.59 1.25
N MET A 122 -4.77 3.50 1.59
CA MET A 122 -6.07 3.19 0.98
C MET A 122 -7.22 4.08 1.45
N GLY A 123 -7.10 4.76 2.59
CA GLY A 123 -8.24 5.35 3.30
C GLY A 123 -9.08 4.31 4.06
N ALA A 124 -8.50 3.17 4.45
CA ALA A 124 -9.18 2.15 5.24
C ALA A 124 -8.82 2.27 6.73
N LYS A 125 -9.83 2.26 7.62
CA LYS A 125 -9.62 2.26 9.09
C LYS A 125 -9.02 0.95 9.62
N ARG A 126 -9.04 -0.13 8.82
CA ARG A 126 -8.41 -1.41 9.14
C ARG A 126 -7.13 -1.58 8.34
N ALA A 127 -6.05 -1.93 9.03
CA ALA A 127 -4.79 -2.30 8.42
C ALA A 127 -4.95 -3.46 7.42
N THR A 128 -4.15 -3.47 6.36
CA THR A 128 -4.26 -4.45 5.26
C THR A 128 -2.92 -5.12 5.00
N CYS A 129 -2.89 -6.45 4.99
CA CYS A 129 -1.64 -7.23 4.84
C CYS A 129 -1.14 -7.29 3.40
N CYS A 130 -2.03 -7.26 2.41
CA CYS A 130 -1.67 -7.36 1.00
C CYS A 130 -2.69 -6.66 0.09
N ILE A 131 -2.21 -6.07 -1.00
CA ILE A 131 -3.00 -5.34 -2.00
C ILE A 131 -2.50 -5.72 -3.40
N LEU A 132 -3.42 -6.00 -4.32
CA LEU A 132 -3.13 -6.02 -5.76
C LEU A 132 -3.51 -4.66 -6.35
N VAL A 133 -2.52 -3.98 -6.94
CA VAL A 133 -2.71 -2.74 -7.69
C VAL A 133 -2.85 -3.08 -9.16
N LYS A 134 -4.02 -2.77 -9.74
CA LYS A 134 -4.26 -2.88 -11.18
C LYS A 134 -3.80 -1.60 -11.88
N THR A 135 -3.34 -1.72 -13.12
CA THR A 135 -3.13 -0.55 -14.00
C THR A 135 -4.46 0.18 -14.28
N HIS A 136 -4.39 1.51 -14.43
CA HIS A 136 -5.51 2.38 -14.78
C HIS A 136 -4.97 3.70 -15.36
N GLU A 137 -5.75 4.33 -16.25
CA GLU A 137 -5.36 5.54 -17.00
C GLU A 137 -5.00 6.73 -16.09
N ASP A 138 -5.76 6.97 -15.01
CA ASP A 138 -5.51 8.07 -14.04
C ASP A 138 -4.12 8.08 -13.36
N PHE A 139 -3.38 6.96 -13.44
CA PHE A 139 -2.09 6.80 -12.77
C PHE A 139 -1.10 5.87 -13.49
N SER A 140 -1.24 5.67 -14.80
CA SER A 140 -0.32 4.84 -15.62
C SER A 140 1.14 5.17 -15.35
N ASP A 141 1.52 6.45 -15.42
CA ASP A 141 2.91 6.90 -15.30
C ASP A 141 3.51 6.51 -13.94
N LEU A 142 2.72 6.65 -12.86
CA LEU A 142 3.12 6.27 -11.51
C LEU A 142 3.09 4.75 -11.29
N PHE A 143 2.23 4.04 -12.01
CA PHE A 143 2.15 2.58 -11.99
C PHE A 143 3.38 1.98 -12.66
N ASP A 144 3.75 2.46 -13.86
CA ASP A 144 4.91 2.00 -14.62
C ASP A 144 6.22 2.35 -13.92
N ASP A 145 6.34 3.56 -13.35
CA ASP A 145 7.43 3.95 -12.43
C ASP A 145 7.62 2.94 -11.29
N CYS A 146 6.52 2.56 -10.63
CA CYS A 146 6.58 1.60 -9.52
C CYS A 146 6.91 0.20 -10.04
N LEU A 147 6.34 -0.22 -11.16
CA LEU A 147 6.52 -1.54 -11.73
C LEU A 147 7.95 -1.76 -12.24
N GLN A 148 8.59 -0.75 -12.83
CA GLN A 148 10.02 -0.78 -13.18
C GLN A 148 10.89 -0.89 -11.93
N LEU A 149 10.65 -0.05 -10.92
CA LEU A 149 11.43 -0.07 -9.67
C LEU A 149 11.26 -1.37 -8.88
N ILE A 150 10.07 -1.98 -8.91
CA ILE A 150 9.81 -3.28 -8.27
C ILE A 150 10.52 -4.40 -9.04
N LYS A 151 10.49 -4.40 -10.38
CA LYS A 151 11.21 -5.37 -11.22
C LYS A 151 12.74 -5.26 -11.11
N GLN A 152 13.26 -4.11 -10.70
CA GLN A 152 14.68 -3.89 -10.41
C GLN A 152 15.10 -4.33 -9.00
N LEU A 153 14.15 -4.66 -8.12
CA LEU A 153 14.51 -5.26 -6.84
C LEU A 153 15.11 -6.67 -7.09
N PRO A 154 16.14 -7.07 -6.33
CA PRO A 154 16.71 -8.40 -6.48
C PRO A 154 15.63 -9.45 -6.20
N PRO A 155 15.60 -10.57 -6.95
CA PRO A 155 14.73 -11.69 -6.59
C PRO A 155 15.10 -12.20 -5.19
N PRO A 156 14.14 -12.78 -4.44
CA PRO A 156 14.47 -13.50 -3.23
C PRO A 156 15.46 -14.63 -3.57
N ILE A 157 16.57 -14.67 -2.84
CA ILE A 157 17.60 -15.73 -2.91
C ILE A 157 17.25 -16.79 -1.86
#